data_AF-A0A1H0J4Y7-F1
#
_entry.id   AF-A0A1H0J4Y7-F1
#
_cell.length_a   1.000
_cell.length_b   1.000
_cell.length_c   1.000
_cell.angle_alpha   90.00
_cell.angle_beta   90.00
_cell.angle_gamma   90.00
#
_symmetry.space_group_name_H-M   'P 1'
#
loop_
_entity.id
_entity.type
_entity.pdbx_description
1 polymer ?
#
loop_
_entity_poly.entity_id
_entity_poly.type
_entity_poly.pdbx_seq_one_letter_code
_entity_poly.pdbx_strand_id
1 'polypeptide(L)'
;MARLRSFRGDFFTGTLVILDIGEPAADDSIYYSGVLLSDTEEPVFEWIHENDPRMQDGRESHMYVSPYLKPFGGRVGLGTKLREILDNEPLPDPPKATQ
;
A
#
# COMPACT_ATOMS: atom_id res chain seq x y z
N MET A 1 11.33 7.95 10.96
CA MET A 1 11.38 6.49 10.85
C MET A 1 10.14 6.08 10.08
N ALA A 2 10.28 5.47 8.90
CA ALA A 2 9.13 5.04 8.11
C ALA A 2 8.41 3.88 8.83
N ARG A 3 7.08 3.96 8.94
CA ARG A 3 6.25 2.93 9.58
C ARG A 3 5.44 2.20 8.51
N LEU A 4 5.19 0.91 8.72
CA LEU A 4 4.21 0.17 7.94
C LEU A 4 2.84 0.25 8.63
N ARG A 5 1.82 0.66 7.88
CA ARG A 5 0.41 0.63 8.31
C ARG A 5 -0.31 -0.49 7.58
N SER A 6 -1.25 -1.15 8.24
CA SER A 6 -1.95 -2.31 7.69
C SER A 6 -3.46 -2.18 7.87
N PHE A 7 -4.23 -2.52 6.86
CA PHE A 7 -5.68 -2.37 6.83
C PHE A 7 -6.37 -3.66 6.39
N ARG A 8 -7.52 -3.95 6.99
CA ARG A 8 -8.42 -5.04 6.60
C ARG A 8 -9.86 -4.51 6.55
N GLY A 9 -10.66 -5.00 5.62
CA GLY A 9 -12.06 -4.62 5.50
C GLY A 9 -12.92 -5.79 5.05
N ASP A 10 -14.23 -5.70 5.29
CA ASP A 10 -15.17 -6.76 4.90
C ASP A 10 -15.49 -6.73 3.39
N PHE A 11 -15.13 -5.64 2.71
CA PHE A 11 -15.41 -5.39 1.29
C PHE A 11 -14.25 -5.76 0.35
N PHE A 12 -13.11 -6.20 0.88
CA PHE A 12 -11.97 -6.69 0.09
C PHE A 12 -11.28 -7.86 0.79
N THR A 13 -10.70 -8.77 0.01
CA THR A 13 -9.96 -9.91 0.56
C THR A 13 -8.49 -9.54 0.74
N GLY A 14 -7.94 -9.87 1.91
CA GLY A 14 -6.51 -9.70 2.20
C GLY A 14 -6.21 -8.62 3.24
N THR A 15 -4.96 -8.19 3.25
CA THR A 15 -4.43 -7.14 4.13
C THR A 15 -3.68 -6.13 3.26
N LEU A 16 -4.21 -4.92 3.16
CA LEU A 16 -3.48 -3.82 2.53
C LEU A 16 -2.37 -3.39 3.50
N VAL A 17 -1.14 -3.28 3.02
CA VAL A 17 -0.01 -2.74 3.77
C VAL A 17 0.55 -1.56 3.01
N ILE A 18 0.70 -0.41 3.67
CA ILE A 18 1.31 0.78 3.08
C ILE A 18 2.56 1.19 3.84
N LEU A 19 3.48 1.83 3.13
CA LEU A 19 4.54 2.62 3.73
C LEU A 19 3.97 3.99 4.10
N ASP A 20 4.09 4.38 5.37
CA ASP A 20 3.58 5.65 5.90
C ASP A 20 4.54 6.81 5.53
N ILE A 21 4.78 6.96 4.23
CA ILE A 21 5.47 8.06 3.57
C ILE A 21 4.61 8.40 2.37
N GLY A 22 3.93 9.55 2.44
CA GLY A 22 3.12 10.05 1.34
C GLY A 22 4.00 10.75 0.31
N GLU A 23 3.76 10.45 -0.97
CA GLU A 23 4.34 11.14 -2.12
C GLU A 23 3.27 12.07 -2.72
N PRO A 24 3.51 13.40 -2.77
CA PRO A 24 2.57 14.35 -3.32
C PRO A 24 2.54 14.29 -4.85
N ALA A 25 1.35 14.19 -5.43
CA ALA A 25 1.12 14.29 -6.86
C ALA A 25 0.94 15.74 -7.32
N ALA A 26 0.88 15.93 -8.64
CA ALA A 26 0.70 17.25 -9.25
C ALA A 26 -0.71 17.85 -9.06
N ASP A 27 -1.68 17.03 -8.65
CA ASP A 27 -3.07 17.41 -8.41
C ASP A 27 -3.38 17.64 -6.92
N ASP A 28 -2.34 17.88 -6.11
CA ASP A 28 -2.37 18.01 -4.65
C ASP A 28 -2.83 16.74 -3.89
N SER A 29 -3.02 15.61 -4.58
CA SER A 29 -3.33 14.34 -3.93
C SER A 29 -2.09 13.69 -3.31
N ILE A 30 -2.29 12.93 -2.25
CA ILE A 30 -1.23 12.12 -1.64
C ILE A 30 -1.36 10.65 -2.05
N TYR A 31 -0.26 10.06 -2.48
CA TYR A 31 -0.16 8.63 -2.76
C TYR A 31 0.81 7.95 -1.79
N TYR A 32 0.56 6.68 -1.50
CA TYR A 32 1.41 5.83 -0.67
C TYR A 32 1.83 4.61 -1.46
N SER A 33 3.07 4.15 -1.31
CA SER A 33 3.42 2.83 -1.84
C SER A 33 2.79 1.75 -0.96
N GLY A 34 2.13 0.79 -1.59
CA GLY A 34 1.39 -0.25 -0.91
C GLY A 34 1.49 -1.62 -1.55
N VAL A 35 1.03 -2.62 -0.80
CA VAL A 35 0.86 -3.99 -1.28
C VAL A 35 -0.41 -4.60 -0.71
N LEU A 36 -1.16 -5.31 -1.53
CA LEU A 36 -2.25 -6.16 -1.04
C LEU A 36 -1.73 -7.57 -0.81
N LEU A 37 -1.77 -8.02 0.44
CA LEU A 37 -1.32 -9.35 0.85
C LEU A 37 -2.52 -10.28 1.04
N SER A 38 -2.56 -11.41 0.33
CA SER A 38 -3.58 -12.45 0.50
C SER A 38 -2.94 -13.83 0.51
N ASP A 39 -3.67 -14.85 0.99
CA ASP A 39 -3.18 -16.24 1.02
C ASP A 39 -3.32 -16.95 -0.33
N THR A 40 -4.15 -16.40 -1.22
CA THR A 40 -4.60 -17.07 -2.45
C THR A 40 -4.06 -16.43 -3.72
N GLU A 41 -3.56 -15.19 -3.64
CA GLU A 41 -3.12 -14.41 -4.79
C GLU A 41 -1.68 -13.93 -4.60
N GLU A 42 -1.02 -13.65 -5.72
CA GLU A 42 0.31 -13.04 -5.67
C GLU A 42 0.23 -11.61 -5.12
N PRO A 43 1.20 -11.19 -4.30
CA PRO A 43 1.24 -9.82 -3.78
C PRO A 43 1.30 -8.78 -4.89
N VAL A 44 0.30 -7.89 -4.92
CA VAL A 44 0.23 -6.79 -5.89
C VAL A 44 0.77 -5.53 -5.24
N PHE A 45 1.87 -5.02 -5.79
CA PHE A 45 2.48 -3.76 -5.40
C PHE A 45 1.90 -2.64 -6.26
N GLU A 46 1.50 -1.54 -5.62
CA GLU A 46 0.79 -0.45 -6.29
C GLU A 46 0.91 0.87 -5.52
N TRP A 47 0.61 1.97 -6.21
CA TRP A 47 0.36 3.27 -5.60
C TRP A 47 -1.08 3.34 -5.07
N ILE A 48 -1.21 3.69 -3.79
CA ILE A 48 -2.48 3.78 -3.09
C ILE A 48 -2.80 5.25 -2.86
N HIS A 49 -3.93 5.71 -3.40
CA HIS A 49 -4.42 7.08 -3.18
C HIS A 49 -4.86 7.28 -1.72
N GLU A 50 -4.68 8.46 -1.14
CA GLU A 50 -5.08 8.74 0.26
C GLU A 50 -6.56 8.47 0.56
N ASN A 51 -7.41 8.67 -0.44
CA ASN A 51 -8.86 8.38 -0.41
C ASN A 51 -9.23 6.95 -0.83
N ASP A 52 -8.27 6.03 -0.95
CA ASP A 52 -8.56 4.64 -1.29
C ASP A 52 -9.51 4.03 -0.23
N PRO A 53 -10.66 3.44 -0.63
CA PRO A 53 -11.62 2.86 0.31
C PRO A 53 -10.99 1.84 1.26
N ARG A 54 -9.98 1.07 0.79
CA ARG A 54 -9.25 0.09 1.61
C ARG A 54 -8.51 0.75 2.78
N MET A 55 -8.10 2.01 2.64
CA MET A 55 -7.49 2.81 3.71
C MET A 55 -8.53 3.53 4.57
N GLN A 56 -9.56 4.11 3.96
CA GLN A 56 -10.56 4.93 4.65
C GLN A 56 -11.55 4.09 5.46
N ASP A 57 -12.10 3.05 4.84
CA ASP A 57 -13.13 2.18 5.43
C ASP A 57 -12.53 0.90 6.02
N GLY A 58 -11.27 0.60 5.67
CA GLY A 58 -10.50 -0.49 6.27
C GLY A 58 -10.17 -0.20 7.73
N ARG A 59 -10.31 -1.22 8.59
CA ARG A 59 -9.84 -1.15 9.97
C ARG A 59 -8.34 -1.32 10.00
N GLU A 60 -7.64 -0.36 10.61
CA GLU A 60 -6.22 -0.48 10.86
C GLU A 60 -5.98 -1.70 11.78
N SER A 61 -5.23 -2.67 11.27
CA SER A 61 -4.94 -3.93 11.95
C SER A 61 -3.45 -4.03 12.20
N HIS A 62 -3.07 -4.28 13.45
CA HIS A 62 -1.70 -4.64 13.78
C HIS A 62 -1.45 -6.16 13.74
N MET A 63 -2.48 -6.96 13.44
CA MET A 63 -2.42 -8.43 13.46
C MET A 63 -1.94 -9.05 12.14
N TYR A 64 -1.03 -10.02 12.28
CA TYR A 64 -0.74 -11.14 11.37
C TYR A 64 -0.48 -10.80 9.88
N VAL A 65 0.48 -9.92 9.61
CA VAL A 65 1.18 -9.94 8.31
C VAL A 65 2.31 -10.97 8.27
N SER A 66 2.77 -11.49 9.42
CA SER A 66 3.95 -12.37 9.51
C SER A 66 4.00 -13.56 8.54
N PRO A 67 2.90 -14.31 8.29
CA PRO A 67 2.92 -15.38 7.28
C PRO A 67 3.28 -14.87 5.89
N TYR A 68 2.69 -13.74 5.48
CA TYR A 68 2.94 -13.10 4.18
C TYR A 68 4.30 -12.41 4.11
N LEU A 69 4.93 -12.09 5.24
CA LEU A 69 6.21 -11.39 5.27
C LEU A 69 7.41 -12.31 5.01
N LYS A 70 7.26 -13.64 5.15
CA LYS A 70 8.37 -14.58 5.00
C LYS A 70 9.05 -14.50 3.61
N PRO A 71 8.32 -14.44 2.48
CA PRO A 71 8.91 -14.27 1.15
C PRO A 71 9.64 -12.92 0.99
N PHE A 72 9.29 -11.93 1.80
CA PHE A 72 9.87 -10.58 1.75
C PHE A 72 11.00 -10.36 2.75
N GLY A 73 11.50 -11.39 3.43
CA GLY A 73 12.54 -11.21 4.46
C GLY A 73 12.04 -10.45 5.70
N GLY A 74 10.74 -10.56 6.01
CA GLY A 74 10.12 -9.91 7.17
C GLY A 74 9.63 -8.49 6.87
N ARG A 75 9.37 -7.73 7.94
CA ARG A 75 8.90 -6.33 7.83
C ARG A 75 9.93 -5.42 7.14
N VAL A 76 11.21 -5.66 7.38
CA VAL A 76 12.29 -4.84 6.82
C VAL A 76 12.32 -4.97 5.31
N GLY A 77 12.38 -6.20 4.77
CA GLY A 77 12.45 -6.36 3.31
C GLY A 77 11.15 -5.99 2.59
N LEU A 78 9.98 -6.13 3.22
CA LEU A 78 8.76 -5.54 2.66
C LEU A 78 8.86 -4.00 2.62
N GLY A 79 9.32 -3.37 3.70
CA GLY A 79 9.55 -1.93 3.75
C GLY A 79 10.55 -1.46 2.70
N THR A 80 11.62 -2.22 2.45
CA THR A 80 12.59 -1.95 1.38
C THR A 80 11.92 -1.97 0.00
N LYS A 81 11.11 -2.98 -0.30
CA LYS A 81 10.39 -3.04 -1.60
C LYS A 81 9.41 -1.87 -1.78
N LEU A 82 8.64 -1.56 -0.74
CA LEU A 82 7.73 -0.40 -0.79
C LEU A 82 8.50 0.91 -0.94
N ARG A 83 9.71 0.99 -0.37
CA ARG A 83 10.59 2.14 -0.54
C ARG A 83 11.14 2.23 -1.96
N GLU A 84 11.48 1.10 -2.58
CA GLU A 84 11.94 1.05 -3.98
C GLU A 84 10.87 1.59 -4.94
N ILE A 85 9.60 1.27 -4.72
CA ILE A 85 8.47 1.83 -5.50
C ILE A 85 8.45 3.35 -5.35
N LEU A 86 8.51 3.83 -4.10
CA LEU A 86 8.47 5.26 -3.79
C LEU A 86 9.63 6.02 -4.44
N ASP A 87 10.83 5.44 -4.44
CA ASP A 87 12.04 6.10 -4.94
C ASP A 87 12.21 5.98 -6.47
N ASN A 88 11.58 4.99 -7.14
CA ASN A 88 11.90 4.67 -8.55
C ASN A 88 10.71 4.56 -9.50
N GLU A 89 9.48 4.36 -9.02
CA GLU A 89 8.30 4.27 -9.89
C GLU A 89 7.63 5.63 -10.05
N PRO A 90 7.17 5.99 -11.26
CA PRO A 90 6.40 7.22 -11.45
C PRO A 90 5.05 7.09 -10.75
N LEU A 91 4.56 8.21 -10.20
CA LEU A 91 3.18 8.31 -9.74
C LEU A 91 2.21 8.04 -10.90
N PRO A 92 1.02 7.47 -10.63
CA PRO A 92 0.00 7.30 -11.64
C PRO A 92 -0.44 8.66 -12.21
N ASP A 93 -0.74 8.70 -13.51
CA ASP A 93 -1.30 9.88 -14.13
C ASP A 93 -2.65 10.22 -13.47
N PRO A 94 -2.96 11.51 -13.23
CA PRO A 94 -4.27 11.90 -12.74
C PRO A 94 -5.34 11.40 -13.74
N PRO A 95 -6.48 10.88 -13.25
CA PRO A 95 -7.54 10.40 -14.12
C PRO A 95 -7.91 11.54 -15.08
N LYS A 96 -7.73 11.30 -16.39
CA LYS A 96 -8.07 12.31 -17.41
C LYS A 96 -9.52 12.70 -17.20
N ALA A 97 -9.76 13.95 -16.83
CA ALA A 97 -11.09 14.52 -16.76
C ALA A 97 -11.79 14.20 -18.09
N THR A 98 -12.78 13.32 -18.04
CA THR A 98 -13.57 12.97 -19.21
C THR A 98 -14.38 14.23 -19.51
N GLN A 99 -13.98 14.96 -20.56
CA GLN A 99 -14.71 16.13 -21.06
C GLN A 99 -16.01 15.69 -21.75
#